data_AF-A0A7C1LNF7-F1
#
_entry.id   AF-A0A7C1LNF7-F1
#
_cell.length_a   1.000
_cell.length_b   1.000
_cell.length_c   1.000
_cell.angle_alpha   90.00
_cell.angle_beta   90.00
_cell.angle_gamma   90.00
#
_symmetry.space_group_name_H-M   'P 1'
#
loop_
_entity.id
_entity.type
_entity.pdbx_description
1 polymer ?
#
loop_
_entity_poly.entity_id
_entity_poly.type
_entity_poly.pdbx_seq_one_letter_code
_entity_poly.pdbx_strand_id
1 'polypeptide(L)'
;MTKVSEEEFLNKLLDVSCKLSSIAKAQTYRFKNKWDEYLKPLNKKPHLVRQIPIDKEKFKDAIDYRISVLKNVEEAAVDGYHCIKTLLQTLYDTYFDSDLFKNDFSDDDQIIIKYLVAKEILGNLIQYNKLDHESVPMKYNVIARNYTLIKLKGQMDLAILESLKKLNMKQVKLTDVNKYMEEVKADGIINIKKKGKNYCYELKKELELTKEGKMQYLNHLASLIDWPTGFWRSFYNIRELNVTPDKNFPYRDFLIKVLSKSATQGYGPTSYVFKNLIKYYEKVREV
;
A
#
# COMPACT_ATOMS: atom_id res chain seq x y z
N MET A 1 -0.88 -27.00 -0.78
CA MET A 1 0.34 -26.71 -1.56
C MET A 1 0.60 -27.90 -2.46
N THR A 2 0.81 -27.66 -3.76
CA THR A 2 1.10 -28.72 -4.75
C THR A 2 2.57 -29.10 -4.65
N LYS A 3 2.89 -30.40 -4.73
CA LYS A 3 4.28 -30.86 -4.80
C LYS A 3 4.85 -30.50 -6.18
N VAL A 4 6.09 -30.02 -6.22
CA VAL A 4 6.75 -29.64 -7.48
C VAL A 4 8.19 -30.13 -7.51
N SER A 5 8.66 -30.49 -8.71
CA SER A 5 10.07 -30.73 -9.00
C SER A 5 10.88 -29.43 -9.05
N GLU A 6 12.21 -29.52 -9.08
CA GLU A 6 13.09 -28.35 -9.20
C GLU A 6 12.85 -27.55 -10.48
N GLU A 7 12.70 -28.25 -11.60
CA GLU A 7 12.38 -27.64 -12.89
C GLU A 7 11.02 -26.93 -12.86
N GLU A 8 10.00 -27.59 -12.30
CA GLU A 8 8.66 -27.00 -12.16
C GLU A 8 8.69 -25.76 -11.26
N PHE A 9 9.45 -25.81 -10.16
CA PHE A 9 9.61 -24.66 -9.27
C PHE A 9 10.32 -23.51 -9.99
N LEU A 10 11.41 -23.79 -10.70
CA LEU A 10 12.17 -22.78 -11.43
C LEU A 10 11.31 -22.10 -12.52
N ASN A 11 10.50 -22.87 -13.24
CA ASN A 11 9.54 -22.34 -14.21
C ASN A 11 8.50 -21.43 -13.53
N LYS A 12 7.92 -21.86 -12.40
CA LYS A 12 6.99 -21.02 -11.62
C LYS A 12 7.64 -19.73 -11.12
N LEU A 13 8.88 -19.80 -10.67
CA LEU A 13 9.63 -18.63 -10.22
C LEU A 13 9.90 -17.66 -11.37
N LEU A 14 10.25 -18.17 -12.55
CA LEU A 14 10.39 -17.37 -13.76
C LEU A 14 9.07 -16.70 -14.14
N ASP A 15 7.96 -17.45 -14.17
CA ASP A 15 6.63 -16.93 -14.51
C ASP A 15 6.21 -15.79 -13.57
N VAL A 16 6.40 -15.97 -12.27
CA VAL A 16 6.13 -14.93 -11.28
C VAL A 16 7.05 -13.73 -11.48
N SER A 17 8.34 -13.93 -11.74
CA SER A 17 9.28 -12.83 -12.00
C SER A 17 8.89 -12.05 -13.27
N CYS A 18 8.50 -12.73 -14.36
CA CYS A 18 8.00 -12.11 -15.58
C CYS A 18 6.69 -11.34 -15.36
N LYS A 19 5.77 -11.89 -14.54
CA LYS A 19 4.53 -11.21 -14.13
C LYS A 19 4.85 -9.90 -13.41
N LEU A 20 5.74 -9.96 -12.42
CA LEU A 20 6.13 -8.79 -11.63
C LEU A 20 6.88 -7.75 -12.47
N SER A 21 7.76 -8.18 -13.37
CA SER A 21 8.41 -7.30 -14.37
C SER A 21 7.38 -6.55 -15.23
N SER A 22 6.39 -7.27 -15.75
CA SER A 22 5.31 -6.67 -16.55
C SER A 22 4.48 -5.66 -15.76
N ILE A 23 4.16 -5.97 -14.49
CA ILE A 23 3.44 -5.05 -13.59
C ILE A 23 4.29 -3.81 -13.31
N ALA A 24 5.57 -3.98 -12.94
CA ALA A 24 6.48 -2.86 -12.68
C ALA A 24 6.57 -1.92 -13.90
N LYS A 25 6.70 -2.47 -15.11
CA LYS A 25 6.70 -1.69 -16.36
C LYS A 25 5.41 -0.90 -16.57
N ALA A 26 4.28 -1.60 -16.56
CA ALA A 26 2.99 -0.98 -16.88
C ALA A 26 2.54 0.03 -15.82
N GLN A 27 2.70 -0.32 -14.53
CA GLN A 27 2.24 0.53 -13.44
C GLN A 27 3.12 1.76 -13.25
N THR A 28 4.44 1.65 -13.47
CA THR A 28 5.33 2.82 -13.43
C THR A 28 4.98 3.82 -14.52
N TYR A 29 4.74 3.34 -15.74
CA TYR A 29 4.31 4.20 -16.85
C TYR A 29 3.01 4.93 -16.53
N ARG A 30 1.99 4.20 -16.07
CA ARG A 30 0.68 4.79 -15.70
C ARG A 30 0.80 5.83 -14.60
N PHE A 31 1.54 5.51 -13.54
CA PHE A 31 1.76 6.42 -12.41
C PHE A 31 2.50 7.67 -12.86
N LYS A 32 3.61 7.51 -13.57
CA LYS A 32 4.44 8.63 -14.03
C LYS A 32 3.67 9.55 -14.98
N ASN A 33 2.90 9.00 -15.91
CA ASN A 33 2.14 9.83 -16.85
C ASN A 33 1.12 10.70 -16.12
N LYS A 34 0.34 10.11 -15.21
CA LYS A 34 -0.65 10.87 -14.43
C LYS A 34 -0.01 11.84 -13.44
N TRP A 35 1.16 11.47 -12.91
CA TRP A 35 1.97 12.39 -12.10
C TRP A 35 2.44 13.59 -12.91
N ASP A 36 3.00 13.35 -14.09
CA ASP A 36 3.55 14.37 -14.98
C ASP A 36 2.46 15.34 -15.44
N GLU A 37 1.26 14.84 -15.67
CA GLU A 37 0.07 15.60 -16.08
C GLU A 37 -0.40 16.58 -14.99
N TYR A 38 -0.34 16.17 -13.71
CA TYR A 38 -1.04 16.91 -12.65
C TYR A 38 -0.17 17.32 -11.45
N LEU A 39 0.66 16.42 -10.91
CA LEU A 39 1.44 16.67 -9.69
C LEU A 39 2.87 17.17 -9.92
N LYS A 40 3.38 17.11 -11.15
CA LYS A 40 4.73 17.56 -11.51
C LYS A 40 5.08 19.01 -11.12
N PRO A 41 4.15 19.99 -11.21
CA PRO A 41 4.43 21.35 -10.74
C PRO A 41 4.79 21.40 -9.24
N LEU A 42 4.24 20.49 -8.44
CA LEU A 42 4.42 20.43 -6.99
C LEU A 42 5.61 19.55 -6.59
N ASN A 43 5.83 18.46 -7.31
CA ASN A 43 6.95 17.57 -7.08
C ASN A 43 7.49 17.01 -8.41
N LYS A 44 8.69 17.46 -8.79
CA LYS A 44 9.32 17.13 -10.07
C LYS A 44 9.92 15.72 -10.13
N LYS A 45 10.12 15.07 -8.98
CA LYS A 45 10.87 13.80 -8.86
C LYS A 45 10.10 12.82 -7.96
N PRO A 46 8.97 12.26 -8.42
CA PRO A 46 8.33 11.18 -7.69
C PRO A 46 9.26 9.97 -7.58
N HIS A 47 9.09 9.17 -6.53
CA HIS A 47 9.66 7.82 -6.52
C HIS A 47 8.95 6.97 -7.59
N LEU A 48 9.71 6.16 -8.30
CA LEU A 48 9.21 5.29 -9.38
C LEU A 48 9.67 3.86 -9.14
N VAL A 49 8.86 2.90 -9.58
CA VAL A 49 9.24 1.49 -9.52
C VAL A 49 10.27 1.19 -10.61
N ARG A 50 11.43 0.66 -10.22
CA ARG A 50 12.45 0.26 -11.18
C ARG A 50 11.95 -0.83 -12.12
N GLN A 51 12.51 -0.85 -13.33
CA GLN A 51 12.25 -1.93 -14.27
C GLN A 51 12.98 -3.21 -13.82
N ILE A 52 12.38 -4.36 -14.09
CA ILE A 52 12.96 -5.67 -13.78
C ILE A 52 13.30 -6.33 -15.13
N PRO A 53 14.52 -6.16 -15.66
CA PRO A 53 14.92 -6.81 -16.91
C PRO A 53 15.04 -8.32 -16.69
N ILE A 54 14.41 -9.12 -17.57
CA ILE A 54 14.42 -10.58 -17.48
C ILE A 54 14.67 -11.19 -18.85
N ASP A 55 15.78 -11.90 -18.94
CA ASP A 55 16.11 -12.88 -19.98
C ASP A 55 15.72 -14.27 -19.46
N LYS A 56 14.77 -14.92 -20.14
CA LYS A 56 14.17 -16.18 -19.68
C LYS A 56 15.16 -17.35 -19.70
N GLU A 57 16.05 -17.38 -20.67
CA GLU A 57 17.04 -18.45 -20.83
C GLU A 57 18.11 -18.29 -19.76
N LYS A 58 18.70 -17.09 -19.63
CA LYS A 58 19.70 -16.82 -18.59
C LYS A 58 19.16 -17.02 -17.18
N PHE A 59 17.88 -16.74 -16.94
CA PHE A 59 17.26 -16.98 -15.62
C PHE A 59 17.23 -18.47 -15.25
N LYS A 60 17.04 -19.33 -16.25
CA LYS A 60 17.05 -20.79 -16.05
C LYS A 60 18.48 -21.30 -15.90
N ASP A 61 19.38 -20.85 -16.76
CA ASP A 61 20.69 -21.50 -16.92
C ASP A 61 21.78 -20.92 -16.01
N ALA A 62 21.66 -19.65 -15.61
CA ALA A 62 22.69 -18.96 -14.82
C ALA A 62 22.16 -18.54 -13.44
N ILE A 63 22.63 -19.23 -12.40
CA ILE A 63 22.23 -18.96 -11.01
C ILE A 63 22.55 -17.53 -10.55
N ASP A 64 23.68 -16.96 -10.98
CA ASP A 64 24.03 -15.57 -10.67
C ASP A 64 23.07 -14.57 -11.30
N TYR A 65 22.68 -14.81 -12.56
CA TYR A 65 21.70 -13.98 -13.23
C TYR A 65 20.33 -14.07 -12.54
N ARG A 66 19.92 -15.30 -12.16
CA ARG A 66 18.71 -15.53 -11.37
C ARG A 66 18.72 -14.73 -10.06
N ILE A 67 19.81 -14.80 -9.30
CA ILE A 67 19.98 -14.03 -8.06
C ILE A 67 19.85 -12.53 -8.33
N SER A 68 20.47 -12.02 -9.40
CA SER A 68 20.36 -10.60 -9.79
C SER A 68 18.92 -10.19 -10.12
N VAL A 69 18.16 -11.04 -10.83
CA VAL A 69 16.75 -10.77 -11.12
C VAL A 69 15.92 -10.75 -9.84
N LEU A 70 16.14 -11.70 -8.92
CA LEU A 70 15.43 -11.72 -7.65
C LEU A 70 15.75 -10.49 -6.77
N LYS A 71 16.99 -9.99 -6.81
CA LYS A 71 17.39 -8.72 -6.17
C LYS A 71 16.60 -7.55 -6.78
N ASN A 72 16.54 -7.44 -8.11
CA ASN A 72 15.74 -6.41 -8.77
C ASN A 72 14.25 -6.48 -8.41
N VAL A 73 13.69 -7.69 -8.27
CA VAL A 73 12.28 -7.88 -7.83
C VAL A 73 12.07 -7.40 -6.40
N GLU A 74 12.99 -7.73 -5.49
CA GLU A 74 12.94 -7.30 -4.09
C GLU A 74 13.02 -5.77 -3.98
N GLU A 75 13.95 -5.16 -4.70
CA GLU A 75 14.10 -3.72 -4.70
C GLU A 75 12.92 -2.99 -5.38
N ALA A 76 12.33 -3.56 -6.43
CA ALA A 76 11.10 -3.03 -7.03
C ALA A 76 9.90 -3.12 -6.05
N ALA A 77 9.86 -4.14 -5.19
CA ALA A 77 8.88 -4.23 -4.11
C ALA A 77 9.05 -3.06 -3.11
N VAL A 78 10.30 -2.72 -2.77
CA VAL A 78 10.61 -1.55 -1.92
C VAL A 78 10.21 -0.25 -2.62
N ASP A 79 10.52 -0.10 -3.92
CA ASP A 79 10.13 1.09 -4.68
C ASP A 79 8.62 1.29 -4.70
N GLY A 80 7.84 0.21 -4.85
CA GLY A 80 6.38 0.25 -4.85
C GLY A 80 5.81 0.83 -3.54
N TYR A 81 6.41 0.49 -2.40
CA TYR A 81 6.08 1.11 -1.12
C TYR A 81 6.41 2.61 -1.11
N HIS A 82 7.59 3.00 -1.60
CA HIS A 82 8.03 4.40 -1.63
C HIS A 82 7.26 5.26 -2.65
N CYS A 83 6.74 4.70 -3.73
CA CYS A 83 5.81 5.38 -4.63
C CYS A 83 4.54 5.82 -3.90
N ILE A 84 3.93 4.92 -3.13
CA ILE A 84 2.72 5.23 -2.34
C ILE A 84 3.04 6.29 -1.29
N LYS A 85 4.18 6.17 -0.61
CA LYS A 85 4.66 7.17 0.36
C LYS A 85 4.82 8.54 -0.27
N THR A 86 5.52 8.61 -1.41
CA THR A 86 5.76 9.87 -2.12
C THR A 86 4.47 10.52 -2.60
N LEU A 87 3.50 9.70 -3.04
CA LEU A 87 2.16 10.19 -3.40
C LEU A 87 1.46 10.81 -2.19
N LEU A 88 1.38 10.10 -1.06
CA LEU A 88 0.73 10.61 0.15
C LEU A 88 1.39 11.89 0.66
N GLN A 89 2.73 11.92 0.72
CA GLN A 89 3.47 13.11 1.13
C GLN A 89 3.21 14.28 0.18
N THR A 90 3.27 14.07 -1.14
CA THR A 90 2.98 15.15 -2.10
C THR A 90 1.55 15.66 -1.97
N LEU A 91 0.58 14.77 -1.67
CA LEU A 91 -0.80 15.15 -1.46
C LEU A 91 -0.99 15.98 -0.18
N TYR A 92 -0.53 15.48 0.97
CA TYR A 92 -0.76 16.09 2.27
C TYR A 92 0.18 17.23 2.64
N ASP A 93 1.43 17.19 2.19
CA ASP A 93 2.44 18.19 2.55
C ASP A 93 2.48 19.37 1.57
N THR A 94 1.85 19.24 0.39
CA THR A 94 1.97 20.27 -0.66
C THR A 94 0.67 20.52 -1.41
N TYR A 95 0.08 19.49 -2.02
CA TYR A 95 -1.07 19.68 -2.92
C TYR A 95 -2.30 20.24 -2.20
N PHE A 96 -2.66 19.69 -1.04
CA PHE A 96 -3.87 20.09 -0.31
C PHE A 96 -3.87 21.51 0.27
N ASP A 97 -2.73 22.20 0.22
CA ASP A 97 -2.59 23.60 0.60
C ASP A 97 -2.25 24.51 -0.61
N SER A 98 -2.07 23.92 -1.80
CA SER A 98 -1.70 24.61 -3.03
C SER A 98 -2.86 25.34 -3.69
N ASP A 99 -2.53 26.36 -4.50
CA ASP A 99 -3.52 27.08 -5.31
C ASP A 99 -4.16 26.19 -6.38
N LEU A 100 -3.43 25.17 -6.86
CA LEU A 100 -3.97 24.16 -7.78
C LEU A 100 -5.22 23.50 -7.17
N PHE A 101 -5.11 23.03 -5.93
CA PHE A 101 -6.22 22.39 -5.24
C PHE A 101 -7.38 23.35 -4.94
N LYS A 102 -7.07 24.58 -4.54
CA LYS A 102 -8.10 25.60 -4.25
C LYS A 102 -8.87 26.04 -5.49
N ASN A 103 -8.21 26.06 -6.64
CA ASN A 103 -8.83 26.42 -7.91
C ASN A 103 -9.69 25.28 -8.48
N ASP A 104 -9.32 24.02 -8.20
CA ASP A 104 -10.03 22.85 -8.74
C ASP A 104 -11.26 22.46 -7.92
N PHE A 105 -11.35 22.84 -6.64
CA PHE A 105 -12.38 22.35 -5.72
C PHE A 105 -13.00 23.45 -4.85
N SER A 106 -14.30 23.33 -4.58
CA SER A 106 -15.01 24.17 -3.60
C SER A 106 -14.47 23.96 -2.18
N ASP A 107 -14.63 24.94 -1.28
CA ASP A 107 -14.18 24.81 0.12
C ASP A 107 -14.74 23.56 0.82
N ASP A 108 -15.99 23.22 0.53
CA ASP A 108 -16.66 22.03 1.03
C ASP A 108 -16.01 20.73 0.51
N ASP A 109 -15.73 20.65 -0.79
CA ASP A 109 -15.05 19.51 -1.40
C ASP A 109 -13.58 19.42 -0.96
N GLN A 110 -12.91 20.56 -0.76
CA GLN A 110 -11.53 20.60 -0.30
C GLN A 110 -11.36 19.90 1.05
N ILE A 111 -12.31 20.07 1.97
CA ILE A 111 -12.32 19.35 3.25
C ILE A 111 -12.54 17.85 3.00
N ILE A 112 -13.56 17.49 2.22
CA ILE A 112 -13.97 16.09 2.01
C ILE A 112 -12.87 15.27 1.33
N ILE A 113 -12.19 15.83 0.33
CA ILE A 113 -11.16 15.12 -0.44
C ILE A 113 -10.01 14.66 0.45
N LYS A 114 -9.58 15.47 1.43
CA LYS A 114 -8.52 15.09 2.37
C LYS A 114 -8.88 13.83 3.16
N TYR A 115 -10.15 13.65 3.53
CA TYR A 115 -10.63 12.44 4.19
C TYR A 115 -10.86 11.27 3.22
N LEU A 116 -11.38 11.57 2.03
CA LEU A 116 -11.64 10.58 0.99
C LEU A 116 -10.34 9.90 0.55
N VAL A 117 -9.28 10.66 0.28
CA VAL A 117 -7.96 10.13 -0.10
C VAL A 117 -7.40 9.20 0.98
N ALA A 118 -7.41 9.61 2.24
CA ALA A 118 -6.95 8.76 3.33
C ALA A 118 -7.78 7.47 3.42
N LYS A 119 -9.11 7.56 3.29
CA LYS A 119 -9.99 6.39 3.28
C LYS A 119 -9.67 5.45 2.12
N GLU A 120 -9.53 5.95 0.91
CA GLU A 120 -9.31 5.13 -0.29
C GLU A 120 -7.92 4.49 -0.34
N ILE A 121 -6.90 5.12 0.26
CA ILE A 121 -5.56 4.54 0.31
C ILE A 121 -5.36 3.76 1.61
N LEU A 122 -5.39 4.42 2.76
CA LEU A 122 -5.05 3.80 4.06
C LEU A 122 -6.14 2.85 4.56
N GLY A 123 -7.41 3.13 4.27
CA GLY A 123 -8.53 2.25 4.63
C GLY A 123 -8.49 0.93 3.84
N ASN A 124 -8.15 1.00 2.55
CA ASN A 124 -8.04 -0.16 1.67
C ASN A 124 -6.70 -0.90 1.84
N LEU A 125 -5.62 -0.21 2.19
CA LEU A 125 -4.27 -0.75 2.33
C LEU A 125 -3.83 -0.81 3.80
N ILE A 126 -4.57 -1.56 4.61
CA ILE A 126 -4.30 -1.73 6.05
C ILE A 126 -2.85 -2.17 6.32
N GLN A 127 -2.29 -3.03 5.46
CA GLN A 127 -0.91 -3.48 5.61
C GLN A 127 0.11 -2.38 5.32
N TYR A 128 -0.17 -1.48 4.35
CA TYR A 128 0.66 -0.29 4.13
C TYR A 128 0.56 0.64 5.35
N ASN A 129 -0.65 0.90 5.83
CA ASN A 129 -0.88 1.73 7.01
C ASN A 129 -0.34 1.12 8.31
N LYS A 130 0.11 -0.15 8.32
CA LYS A 130 0.85 -0.76 9.43
C LYS A 130 2.35 -0.46 9.41
N LEU A 131 2.85 -0.06 8.24
CA LEU A 131 4.27 0.20 7.96
C LEU A 131 4.57 1.70 7.97
N ASP A 132 3.62 2.52 7.50
CA ASP A 132 3.77 3.97 7.41
C ASP A 132 2.54 4.69 7.96
N HIS A 133 2.73 5.45 9.03
CA HIS A 133 1.69 6.26 9.68
C HIS A 133 1.91 7.76 9.50
N GLU A 134 3.11 8.15 9.07
CA GLU A 134 3.63 9.51 9.19
C GLU A 134 3.34 10.33 7.94
N SER A 135 3.12 9.70 6.78
CA SER A 135 2.85 10.40 5.52
C SER A 135 1.45 11.01 5.43
N VAL A 136 0.62 10.80 6.46
CA VAL A 136 -0.75 11.32 6.53
C VAL A 136 -1.02 11.81 7.95
N PRO A 137 -1.52 13.05 8.13
CA PRO A 137 -1.87 13.55 9.45
C PRO A 137 -2.85 12.62 10.19
N MET A 138 -2.64 12.47 11.50
CA MET A 138 -3.28 11.42 12.28
C MET A 138 -4.81 11.48 12.26
N LYS A 139 -5.42 12.67 12.21
CA LYS A 139 -6.89 12.82 12.13
C LYS A 139 -7.48 12.12 10.90
N TYR A 140 -6.82 12.18 9.75
CA TYR A 140 -7.26 11.50 8.53
C TYR A 140 -7.04 10.00 8.63
N ASN A 141 -5.94 9.55 9.25
CA ASN A 141 -5.65 8.14 9.48
C ASN A 141 -6.71 7.47 10.39
N VAL A 142 -7.10 8.17 11.47
CA VAL A 142 -8.18 7.76 12.38
C VAL A 142 -9.48 7.54 11.62
N ILE A 143 -9.87 8.48 10.77
CA ILE A 143 -11.10 8.36 9.98
C ILE A 143 -10.97 7.28 8.91
N ALA A 144 -9.87 7.22 8.15
CA ALA A 144 -9.66 6.20 7.14
C ALA A 144 -9.88 4.78 7.68
N ARG A 145 -9.44 4.54 8.92
CA ARG A 145 -9.55 3.23 9.56
C ARG A 145 -10.94 2.93 10.14
N ASN A 146 -11.64 3.95 10.63
CA ASN A 146 -12.85 3.78 11.43
C ASN A 146 -14.13 4.28 10.74
N TYR A 147 -14.02 4.91 9.57
CA TYR A 147 -15.11 5.56 8.84
C TYR A 147 -16.34 4.66 8.70
N THR A 148 -16.16 3.43 8.19
CA THR A 148 -17.27 2.51 7.95
C THR A 148 -18.03 2.18 9.24
N LEU A 149 -17.32 1.98 10.36
CA LEU A 149 -17.97 1.68 11.63
C LEU A 149 -18.64 2.92 12.23
N ILE A 150 -18.01 4.10 12.11
CA ILE A 150 -18.61 5.38 12.51
C ILE A 150 -19.89 5.64 11.72
N LYS A 151 -19.87 5.43 10.40
CA LYS A 151 -21.03 5.58 9.51
C LYS A 151 -22.19 4.67 9.91
N LEU A 152 -21.90 3.38 10.16
CA LEU A 152 -22.96 2.39 10.37
C LEU A 152 -23.61 2.45 11.75
N LYS A 153 -22.82 2.73 12.81
CA LYS A 153 -23.32 2.63 14.19
C LYS A 153 -22.63 3.54 15.19
N GLY A 154 -21.78 4.45 14.72
CA GLY A 154 -20.86 5.19 15.57
C GLY A 154 -19.73 4.33 16.16
N GLN A 155 -18.75 4.98 16.77
CA GLN A 155 -17.63 4.33 17.45
C GLN A 155 -17.33 4.98 18.79
N MET A 156 -17.02 4.17 19.78
CA MET A 156 -16.49 4.64 21.06
C MET A 156 -14.99 4.96 20.92
N ASP A 157 -14.52 5.96 21.64
CA ASP A 157 -13.10 6.33 21.76
C ASP A 157 -12.15 5.16 22.06
N LEU A 158 -12.49 4.28 23.00
CA LEU A 158 -11.72 3.09 23.30
C LEU A 158 -11.64 2.11 22.12
N ALA A 159 -12.72 1.97 21.34
CA ALA A 159 -12.73 1.10 20.16
C ALA A 159 -11.83 1.67 19.04
N ILE A 160 -11.85 2.98 18.85
CA ILE A 160 -10.93 3.68 17.94
C ILE A 160 -9.49 3.50 18.39
N LEU A 161 -9.19 3.70 19.68
CA LEU A 161 -7.86 3.51 20.24
C LEU A 161 -7.32 2.10 19.97
N GLU A 162 -8.12 1.06 20.22
CA GLU A 162 -7.72 -0.32 19.93
C GLU A 162 -7.53 -0.58 18.43
N SER A 163 -8.30 0.10 17.58
CA SER A 163 -8.12 0.05 16.12
C SER A 163 -6.76 0.63 15.69
N LEU A 164 -6.34 1.75 16.28
CA LEU A 164 -5.03 2.38 16.02
C LEU A 164 -3.87 1.54 16.54
N LYS A 165 -4.00 0.94 17.74
CA LYS A 165 -2.98 0.02 18.26
C LYS A 165 -2.74 -1.18 17.35
N LYS A 166 -3.80 -1.71 16.71
CA LYS A 166 -3.69 -2.79 15.70
C LYS A 166 -2.93 -2.36 14.45
N LEU A 167 -2.77 -1.06 14.20
CA LEU A 167 -1.93 -0.52 13.14
C LEU A 167 -0.47 -0.33 13.56
N ASN A 168 -0.04 -0.80 14.74
CA ASN A 168 1.30 -0.55 15.32
C ASN A 168 1.50 0.86 15.89
N MET A 169 0.45 1.68 16.01
CA MET A 169 0.51 2.99 16.69
C MET A 169 0.36 2.84 18.21
N LYS A 170 1.26 2.06 18.84
CA LYS A 170 1.13 1.65 20.25
C LYS A 170 1.24 2.81 21.26
N GLN A 171 1.87 3.90 20.86
CA GLN A 171 2.13 5.08 21.68
C GLN A 171 0.93 6.03 21.79
N VAL A 172 -0.07 5.89 20.92
CA VAL A 172 -1.28 6.73 20.93
C VAL A 172 -2.07 6.46 22.20
N LYS A 173 -2.45 7.53 22.91
CA LYS A 173 -3.29 7.49 24.11
C LYS A 173 -4.72 7.89 23.79
N LEU A 174 -5.64 7.60 24.70
CA LEU A 174 -7.05 8.00 24.58
C LEU A 174 -7.22 9.53 24.46
N THR A 175 -6.37 10.29 25.15
CA THR A 175 -6.33 11.76 25.05
C THR A 175 -6.01 12.24 23.65
N ASP A 176 -5.12 11.54 22.94
CA ASP A 176 -4.75 11.88 21.57
C ASP A 176 -5.90 11.57 20.62
N VAL A 177 -6.58 10.43 20.80
CA VAL A 177 -7.80 10.09 20.05
C VAL A 177 -8.85 11.19 20.21
N ASN A 178 -9.12 11.63 21.43
CA ASN A 178 -10.08 12.70 21.69
C ASN A 178 -9.67 14.00 21.00
N LYS A 179 -8.38 14.37 21.05
CA LYS A 179 -7.85 15.55 20.35
C LYS A 179 -8.11 15.46 18.84
N TYR A 180 -7.71 14.36 18.20
CA TYR A 180 -7.91 14.19 16.76
C TYR A 180 -9.39 14.21 16.37
N MET A 181 -10.27 13.64 17.20
CA MET A 181 -11.70 13.63 16.91
C MET A 181 -12.35 15.01 17.07
N GLU A 182 -11.87 15.87 17.97
CA GLU A 182 -12.30 17.28 18.01
C GLU A 182 -11.85 18.02 16.75
N GLU A 183 -10.66 17.75 16.21
CA GLU A 183 -10.23 18.31 14.91
C GLU A 183 -11.15 17.84 13.77
N VAL A 184 -11.54 16.56 13.74
CA VAL A 184 -12.48 16.02 12.73
C VAL A 184 -13.89 16.63 12.87
N LYS A 185 -14.33 16.90 14.10
CA LYS A 185 -15.60 17.59 14.36
C LYS A 185 -15.55 19.05 13.90
N ALA A 186 -14.42 19.74 14.09
CA ALA A 186 -14.22 21.10 13.61
C ALA A 186 -14.30 21.17 12.08
N ASP A 187 -13.82 20.14 11.38
CA ASP A 187 -13.98 19.96 9.94
C ASP A 187 -15.43 19.58 9.52
N GLY A 188 -16.35 19.43 10.49
CA GLY A 188 -17.77 19.16 10.25
C GLY A 188 -18.11 17.72 9.85
N ILE A 189 -17.17 16.78 9.94
CA ILE A 189 -17.36 15.39 9.47
C ILE A 189 -18.14 14.54 10.47
N ILE A 190 -17.95 14.76 11.77
CA ILE A 190 -18.56 13.96 12.84
C ILE A 190 -19.26 14.82 13.90
N ASN A 191 -20.12 14.17 14.67
CA ASN A 191 -20.61 14.64 15.96
C ASN A 191 -19.96 13.84 17.10
N ILE A 192 -19.77 14.49 18.24
CA ILE A 192 -19.23 13.87 19.46
C ILE A 192 -20.31 13.88 20.53
N LYS A 193 -20.70 12.70 21.03
CA LYS A 193 -21.66 12.53 22.13
C LYS A 193 -20.97 11.91 23.33
N LYS A 194 -21.17 12.49 24.51
CA LYS A 194 -20.69 11.90 25.76
C LYS A 194 -21.59 10.73 26.16
N LYS A 195 -21.01 9.56 26.42
CA LYS A 195 -21.69 8.37 26.95
C LYS A 195 -20.97 7.90 28.21
N GLY A 196 -21.48 8.32 29.36
CA GLY A 196 -20.84 8.09 30.66
C GLY A 196 -19.49 8.80 30.76
N LYS A 197 -18.42 8.03 30.97
CA LYS A 197 -17.04 8.54 31.06
C LYS A 197 -16.34 8.67 29.70
N ASN A 198 -16.93 8.14 28.63
CA ASN A 198 -16.31 8.00 27.31
C ASN A 198 -17.07 8.82 26.25
N TYR A 199 -16.45 8.97 25.08
CA TYR A 199 -17.07 9.60 23.91
C TYR A 199 -17.51 8.57 22.87
N CYS A 200 -18.63 8.87 22.21
CA CYS A 200 -19.17 8.18 21.06
C CYS A 200 -19.17 9.14 19.87
N TYR A 201 -18.57 8.72 18.77
CA TYR A 201 -18.43 9.49 17.55
C TYR A 201 -19.40 8.97 16.49
N GLU A 202 -20.18 9.87 15.92
CA GLU A 202 -21.19 9.56 14.91
C GLU A 202 -20.94 10.39 13.66
N LEU A 203 -21.21 9.83 12.48
CA LEU A 203 -21.04 10.55 11.23
C LEU A 203 -22.04 11.71 11.17
N LYS A 204 -21.56 12.91 10.86
CA LYS A 204 -22.39 14.10 10.61
C LYS A 204 -22.58 14.33 9.11
N LYS A 205 -21.50 14.22 8.34
CA LYS A 205 -21.48 14.43 6.89
C LYS A 205 -20.78 13.24 6.23
N GLU A 206 -21.41 12.69 5.19
CA GLU A 206 -20.78 11.66 4.37
C GLU A 206 -19.59 12.21 3.59
N LEU A 207 -18.63 11.35 3.26
CA LEU A 207 -17.51 11.71 2.38
C LEU A 207 -17.93 11.67 0.92
N GLU A 208 -18.95 12.46 0.58
CA GLU A 208 -19.50 12.59 -0.76
C GLU A 208 -19.16 13.97 -1.33
N LEU A 209 -18.56 13.96 -2.52
CA LEU A 209 -18.25 15.18 -3.25
C LEU A 209 -19.50 15.72 -3.95
N THR A 210 -19.50 17.03 -4.21
CA THR A 210 -20.45 17.64 -5.15
C THR A 210 -20.29 17.01 -6.55
N LYS A 211 -21.24 17.26 -7.47
CA LYS A 211 -21.14 16.72 -8.83
C LYS A 211 -19.89 17.24 -9.55
N GLU A 212 -19.64 18.53 -9.40
CA GLU A 212 -18.50 19.24 -9.95
C GLU A 212 -17.20 18.73 -9.30
N GLY A 213 -17.16 18.64 -7.96
CA GLY A 213 -16.02 18.09 -7.23
C GLY A 213 -15.72 16.64 -7.62
N LYS A 214 -16.75 15.81 -7.83
CA LYS A 214 -16.58 14.44 -8.32
C LYS A 214 -15.97 14.38 -9.72
N MET A 215 -16.41 15.25 -10.63
CA MET A 215 -15.83 15.33 -11.97
C MET A 215 -14.34 15.71 -11.92
N GLN A 216 -14.00 16.73 -11.14
CA GLN A 216 -12.60 17.16 -10.98
C GLN A 216 -11.74 16.08 -10.33
N TYR A 217 -12.27 15.42 -9.31
CA TYR A 217 -11.61 14.27 -8.69
C TYR A 217 -11.33 13.16 -9.71
N LEU A 218 -12.31 12.81 -10.55
CA LEU A 218 -12.15 11.76 -11.57
C LEU A 218 -11.13 12.14 -12.64
N ASN A 219 -11.11 13.39 -13.06
CA ASN A 219 -10.21 13.88 -14.11
C ASN A 219 -8.75 13.92 -13.62
N HIS A 220 -8.53 14.39 -12.39
CA HIS A 220 -7.20 14.76 -11.95
C HIS A 220 -6.58 13.81 -10.91
N LEU A 221 -7.39 13.32 -9.97
CA LEU A 221 -6.88 12.59 -8.80
C LEU A 221 -7.13 11.09 -8.86
N ALA A 222 -8.30 10.64 -9.32
CA ALA A 222 -8.76 9.26 -9.15
C ALA A 222 -7.72 8.22 -9.63
N SER A 223 -7.11 8.44 -10.80
CA SER A 223 -6.08 7.53 -11.32
C SER A 223 -4.85 7.41 -10.40
N LEU A 224 -4.46 8.49 -9.73
CA LEU A 224 -3.35 8.50 -8.77
C LEU A 224 -3.77 7.87 -7.44
N ILE A 225 -4.99 8.11 -6.97
CA ILE A 225 -5.50 7.58 -5.69
C ILE A 225 -5.83 6.07 -5.78
N ASP A 226 -6.29 5.60 -6.93
CA ASP A 226 -6.61 4.19 -7.16
C ASP A 226 -5.36 3.34 -7.43
N TRP A 227 -4.30 3.97 -7.96
CA TRP A 227 -3.05 3.30 -8.33
C TRP A 227 -2.42 2.50 -7.17
N PRO A 228 -2.27 3.05 -5.94
CA PRO A 228 -1.77 2.29 -4.79
C PRO A 228 -2.48 0.96 -4.58
N THR A 229 -3.81 0.95 -4.65
CA THR A 229 -4.60 -0.27 -4.45
C THR A 229 -4.40 -1.26 -5.59
N GLY A 230 -4.41 -0.78 -6.84
CA GLY A 230 -4.16 -1.61 -8.02
C GLY A 230 -2.76 -2.24 -8.02
N PHE A 231 -1.73 -1.43 -7.76
CA PHE A 231 -0.35 -1.89 -7.65
C PHE A 231 -0.20 -2.88 -6.51
N TRP A 232 -0.68 -2.54 -5.30
CA TRP A 232 -0.53 -3.39 -4.12
C TRP A 232 -1.19 -4.76 -4.31
N ARG A 233 -2.38 -4.76 -4.92
CA ARG A 233 -3.14 -6.01 -5.13
C ARG A 233 -2.53 -6.91 -6.21
N SER A 234 -1.81 -6.35 -7.16
CA SER A 234 -1.20 -7.09 -8.25
C SER A 234 0.24 -7.50 -7.94
N PHE A 235 1.10 -6.55 -7.59
CA PHE A 235 2.54 -6.77 -7.41
C PHE A 235 2.86 -7.63 -6.19
N TYR A 236 2.18 -7.42 -5.06
CA TYR A 236 2.43 -8.21 -3.84
C TYR A 236 1.62 -9.50 -3.73
N ASN A 237 1.02 -9.93 -4.84
CA ASN A 237 0.34 -11.22 -4.92
C ASN A 237 1.26 -12.22 -5.64
N ILE A 238 1.95 -13.05 -4.86
CA ILE A 238 2.90 -14.07 -5.35
C ILE A 238 2.47 -15.48 -4.97
N ARG A 239 1.16 -15.71 -4.80
CA ARG A 239 0.60 -16.98 -4.32
C ARG A 239 0.96 -18.18 -5.19
N GLU A 240 1.33 -17.96 -6.45
CA GLU A 240 1.78 -19.01 -7.35
C GLU A 240 3.07 -19.68 -6.87
N LEU A 241 3.84 -19.02 -6.00
CA LEU A 241 5.02 -19.58 -5.32
C LEU A 241 4.66 -20.42 -4.08
N ASN A 242 3.39 -20.53 -3.68
CA ASN A 242 2.97 -21.32 -2.53
C ASN A 242 2.89 -22.83 -2.87
N VAL A 243 4.06 -23.42 -3.10
CA VAL A 243 4.25 -24.82 -3.50
C VAL A 243 5.10 -25.58 -2.48
N THR A 244 5.08 -26.91 -2.57
CA THR A 244 5.89 -27.79 -1.73
C THR A 244 6.99 -28.43 -2.59
N PRO A 245 8.26 -28.01 -2.44
CA PRO A 245 9.39 -28.70 -3.04
C PRO A 245 9.41 -30.21 -2.72
N ASP A 246 9.76 -31.03 -3.71
CA ASP A 246 9.97 -32.46 -3.53
C ASP A 246 11.19 -32.76 -2.63
N LYS A 247 11.49 -34.04 -2.39
CA LYS A 247 12.55 -34.46 -1.45
C LYS A 247 13.97 -34.18 -1.95
N ASN A 248 14.16 -33.93 -3.25
CA ASN A 248 15.47 -33.87 -3.87
C ASN A 248 16.05 -32.45 -3.86
N PHE A 249 15.28 -31.44 -3.45
CA PHE A 249 15.75 -30.06 -3.40
C PHE A 249 16.89 -29.89 -2.38
N PRO A 250 17.97 -29.19 -2.75
CA PRO A 250 18.96 -28.74 -1.78
C PRO A 250 18.28 -27.79 -0.79
N TYR A 251 18.67 -27.84 0.49
CA TYR A 251 18.14 -26.95 1.54
C TYR A 251 16.59 -26.88 1.62
N ARG A 252 15.92 -27.99 1.29
CA ARG A 252 14.46 -28.11 1.15
C ARG A 252 13.65 -27.48 2.29
N ASP A 253 13.99 -27.77 3.55
CA ASP A 253 13.20 -27.33 4.70
C ASP A 253 13.21 -25.80 4.85
N PHE A 254 14.35 -25.18 4.53
CA PHE A 254 14.44 -23.73 4.45
C PHE A 254 13.53 -23.20 3.35
N LEU A 255 13.61 -23.77 2.14
CA LEU A 255 12.79 -23.34 1.01
C LEU A 255 11.28 -23.47 1.30
N ILE A 256 10.81 -24.56 1.92
CA ILE A 256 9.41 -24.73 2.34
C ILE A 256 8.96 -23.62 3.28
N LYS A 257 9.78 -23.30 4.29
CA LYS A 257 9.47 -22.22 5.23
C LYS A 257 9.32 -20.89 4.51
N VAL A 258 10.19 -20.61 3.54
CA VAL A 258 10.14 -19.40 2.70
C VAL A 258 8.85 -19.37 1.89
N LEU A 259 8.60 -20.39 1.07
CA LEU A 259 7.47 -20.45 0.13
C LEU A 259 6.10 -20.45 0.83
N SER A 260 6.01 -20.96 2.06
CA SER A 260 4.77 -20.91 2.84
C SER A 260 4.25 -19.49 3.08
N LYS A 261 5.13 -18.48 3.07
CA LYS A 261 4.75 -17.07 3.24
C LYS A 261 4.07 -16.49 2.01
N SER A 262 4.28 -17.08 0.83
CA SER A 262 3.62 -16.67 -0.42
C SER A 262 2.11 -16.84 -0.39
N ALA A 263 1.56 -17.64 0.54
CA ALA A 263 0.11 -17.76 0.74
C ALA A 263 -0.56 -16.43 1.13
N THR A 264 0.18 -15.57 1.83
CA THR A 264 -0.31 -14.27 2.29
C THR A 264 0.08 -13.18 1.31
N GLN A 265 -0.90 -12.42 0.85
CA GLN A 265 -0.67 -11.26 0.00
C GLN A 265 -0.18 -10.06 0.83
N GLY A 266 0.80 -9.31 0.31
CA GLY A 266 1.30 -8.12 0.99
C GLY A 266 2.78 -7.84 0.82
N TYR A 267 3.19 -6.59 1.09
CA TYR A 267 4.59 -6.18 1.07
C TYR A 267 5.47 -7.06 1.98
N GLY A 268 5.11 -7.20 3.26
CA GLY A 268 5.89 -7.97 4.24
C GLY A 268 6.14 -9.42 3.81
N PRO A 269 5.10 -10.20 3.46
CA PRO A 269 5.27 -11.54 2.91
C PRO A 269 6.10 -11.58 1.61
N THR A 270 5.85 -10.66 0.67
CA THR A 270 6.56 -10.62 -0.62
C THR A 270 8.05 -10.34 -0.44
N SER A 271 8.39 -9.28 0.32
CA SER A 271 9.77 -8.93 0.65
C SER A 271 10.47 -10.09 1.39
N TYR A 272 9.79 -10.73 2.35
CA TYR A 272 10.34 -11.90 3.03
C TYR A 272 10.66 -13.04 2.06
N VAL A 273 9.76 -13.37 1.13
CA VAL A 273 9.95 -14.45 0.17
C VAL A 273 11.16 -14.16 -0.72
N PHE A 274 11.19 -13.02 -1.42
CA PHE A 274 12.29 -12.72 -2.34
C PHE A 274 13.64 -12.57 -1.65
N LYS A 275 13.70 -11.90 -0.50
CA LYS A 275 14.93 -11.78 0.30
C LYS A 275 15.51 -13.14 0.68
N ASN A 276 14.66 -14.11 1.00
CA ASN A 276 15.12 -15.45 1.37
C ASN A 276 15.32 -16.39 0.18
N LEU A 277 14.65 -16.16 -0.97
CA LEU A 277 14.96 -16.85 -2.22
C LEU A 277 16.35 -16.46 -2.75
N ILE A 278 16.74 -15.19 -2.61
CA ILE A 278 18.11 -14.74 -2.90
C ILE A 278 19.11 -15.53 -2.06
N LYS A 279 18.92 -15.58 -0.73
CA LYS A 279 19.77 -16.35 0.18
C LYS A 279 19.81 -17.84 -0.15
N TYR A 280 18.66 -18.41 -0.53
CA TYR A 280 18.56 -19.80 -0.96
C TYR A 280 19.49 -20.06 -2.15
N TYR A 281 19.37 -19.27 -3.22
CA TYR A 281 20.19 -19.48 -4.42
C TYR A 281 21.66 -19.11 -4.22
N GLU A 282 21.96 -18.12 -3.37
CA GLU A 282 23.35 -17.84 -2.96
C GLU A 282 23.98 -19.07 -2.29
N LYS A 283 23.21 -19.78 -1.46
CA LYS A 283 23.66 -21.02 -0.80
C LYS A 283 23.76 -22.21 -1.75
N VAL A 284 22.83 -22.34 -2.70
CA VAL A 284 22.88 -23.39 -3.73
C VAL A 284 24.09 -23.22 -4.65
N ARG A 285 24.46 -21.97 -4.99
CA ARG A 285 25.63 -21.65 -5.81
C ARG A 285 26.97 -22.08 -5.18
N GLU A 286 27.04 -22.19 -3.85
CA GLU A 286 28.25 -22.61 -3.13
C GLU A 286 28.48 -24.13 -3.16
N VAL A 287 27.52 -24.90 -3.67
CA VAL A 287 27.56 -26.37 -3.79
C VAL A 287 27.91 -26.75 -5.21
#